data_AF-A0A9E3F3M0-F1
#
_entry.id   AF-A0A9E3F3M0-F1
#
_cell.length_a   1.000
_cell.length_b   1.000
_cell.length_c   1.000
_cell.angle_alpha   90.00
_cell.angle_beta   90.00
_cell.angle_gamma   90.00
#
_symmetry.space_group_name_H-M   'P 1'
#
loop_
_entity.id
_entity.type
_entity.pdbx_description
1 polymer ?
#
loop_
_entity_poly.entity_id
_entity_poly.type
_entity_poly.pdbx_seq_one_letter_code
_entity_poly.pdbx_strand_id
1 'polypeptide(L)'
;MTETLTPYNLPEAANERLFSLAAGSDLLLIGELHGTQEVPRVLLGLLPHLVPLGYGGLALEMPADQRDQLLRCAQGDASPPPLFGPSDFRDGRGNAQALRLVRRAVADGWRLLCFDMAFRKAGDPWSARDAGMAQNLREQWERHCPGRKVLGVCGNYHSRLAPPTEPTDLWPSFAYAFQQLRPDLAVRSVNVTFGRGAFFNGEVRTFDNGPEYSAAQPEVRPPGWAGHTMDLYLPHATPATFLDT
;
A
#
# COMPACT_ATOMS: atom_id res chain seq x y z
N MET A 1 3.36 18.08 -19.88
CA MET A 1 2.82 16.79 -20.40
C MET A 1 2.60 15.89 -19.20
N THR A 2 1.36 15.53 -18.87
CA THR A 2 1.07 14.65 -17.71
C THR A 2 1.39 13.21 -18.08
N GLU A 3 2.59 12.79 -17.72
CA GLU A 3 3.05 11.42 -17.91
C GLU A 3 2.07 10.41 -17.27
N THR A 4 1.62 9.43 -18.05
CA THR A 4 0.68 8.40 -17.61
C THR A 4 1.41 7.38 -16.73
N LEU A 5 0.78 6.94 -15.62
CA LEU A 5 1.31 5.82 -14.84
C LEU A 5 1.18 4.54 -15.68
N THR A 6 2.28 3.83 -15.91
CA THR A 6 2.29 2.56 -16.64
C THR A 6 2.34 1.39 -15.67
N PRO A 7 1.55 0.32 -15.90
CA PRO A 7 1.61 -0.88 -15.07
C PRO A 7 3.03 -1.45 -14.98
N TYR A 8 3.35 -2.05 -13.84
CA TYR A 8 4.57 -2.83 -13.68
C TYR A 8 4.31 -4.25 -14.16
N ASN A 9 5.04 -4.70 -15.18
CA ASN A 9 4.86 -6.03 -15.76
C ASN A 9 5.50 -7.09 -14.85
N LEU A 10 4.68 -7.74 -14.03
CA LEU A 10 5.09 -8.92 -13.30
C LEU A 10 5.11 -10.16 -14.23
N PRO A 11 6.03 -11.11 -14.03
CA PRO A 11 5.97 -12.40 -14.72
C PRO A 11 4.66 -13.13 -14.45
N GLU A 12 4.21 -13.94 -15.41
CA GLU A 12 2.95 -14.69 -15.35
C GLU A 12 2.81 -15.49 -14.05
N ALA A 13 3.83 -16.25 -13.66
CA ALA A 13 3.83 -17.03 -12.42
C ALA A 13 3.65 -16.19 -11.15
N ALA A 14 4.15 -14.93 -11.14
CA ALA A 14 3.95 -14.02 -10.02
C ALA A 14 2.51 -13.49 -9.99
N ASN A 15 1.96 -13.14 -11.16
CA ASN A 15 0.56 -12.73 -11.31
C ASN A 15 -0.40 -13.85 -10.88
N GLU A 16 -0.19 -15.09 -11.33
CA GLU A 16 -1.03 -16.24 -10.96
C GLU A 16 -1.09 -16.43 -9.44
N ARG A 17 0.06 -16.34 -8.76
CA ARG A 17 0.13 -16.44 -7.30
C ARG A 17 -0.58 -15.29 -6.60
N LEU A 18 -0.41 -14.05 -7.08
CA LEU A 18 -1.12 -12.88 -6.55
C LEU A 18 -2.64 -13.03 -6.72
N PHE A 19 -3.11 -13.47 -7.90
CA PHE A 19 -4.53 -13.65 -8.17
C PHE A 19 -5.13 -14.82 -7.39
N SER A 20 -4.39 -15.91 -7.23
CA SER A 20 -4.80 -17.01 -6.36
C SER A 20 -4.92 -16.56 -4.91
N LEU A 21 -3.99 -15.73 -4.43
CA LEU A 21 -4.05 -15.16 -3.08
C LEU A 21 -5.25 -14.23 -2.92
N ALA A 22 -5.47 -13.35 -3.91
CA ALA A 22 -6.60 -12.41 -3.94
C ALA A 22 -7.96 -13.12 -3.95
N ALA A 23 -8.10 -14.19 -4.74
CA ALA A 23 -9.34 -14.96 -4.85
C ALA A 23 -9.81 -15.49 -3.49
N GLY A 24 -8.86 -15.92 -2.64
CA GLY A 24 -9.10 -16.43 -1.30
C GLY A 24 -9.08 -15.39 -0.18
N SER A 25 -9.13 -14.09 -0.49
CA SER A 25 -9.12 -13.01 0.50
C SER A 25 -10.24 -12.01 0.29
N ASP A 26 -10.67 -11.35 1.37
CA ASP A 26 -11.58 -10.21 1.36
C ASP A 26 -10.81 -8.89 1.44
N LEU A 27 -9.70 -8.90 2.17
CA LEU A 27 -8.71 -7.84 2.24
C LEU A 27 -7.36 -8.37 1.74
N LEU A 28 -6.87 -7.84 0.63
CA LEU A 28 -5.49 -8.06 0.18
C LEU A 28 -4.67 -6.82 0.47
N LEU A 29 -3.66 -6.94 1.34
CA LEU A 29 -2.72 -5.88 1.65
C LEU A 29 -1.43 -6.08 0.85
N ILE A 30 -1.00 -5.03 0.17
CA ILE A 30 0.31 -4.95 -0.46
C ILE A 30 1.17 -4.06 0.43
N GLY A 31 2.11 -4.68 1.12
CA GLY A 31 3.16 -4.00 1.85
C GLY A 31 4.08 -3.24 0.89
N GLU A 32 4.59 -2.09 1.32
CA GLU A 32 5.51 -1.31 0.50
C GLU A 32 6.72 -0.75 1.27
N LEU A 33 7.73 -0.38 0.48
CA LEU A 33 8.73 0.63 0.84
C LEU A 33 8.23 1.97 0.30
N HIS A 34 7.91 2.91 1.21
CA HIS A 34 7.42 4.24 0.82
C HIS A 34 8.40 4.96 -0.11
N GLY A 35 7.87 5.83 -0.96
CA GLY A 35 8.66 6.64 -1.87
C GLY A 35 9.31 5.83 -2.99
N THR A 36 8.70 4.72 -3.40
CA THR A 36 9.08 3.94 -4.60
C THR A 36 8.04 4.12 -5.71
N GLN A 37 8.48 4.04 -6.96
CA GLN A 37 7.57 4.13 -8.12
C GLN A 37 6.87 2.80 -8.41
N GLU A 38 7.49 1.68 -8.03
CA GLU A 38 7.11 0.35 -8.46
C GLU A 38 5.79 -0.11 -7.85
N VAL A 39 5.55 0.14 -6.56
CA VAL A 39 4.34 -0.38 -5.90
C VAL A 39 3.06 0.22 -6.50
N PRO A 40 2.92 1.54 -6.70
CA PRO A 40 1.74 2.08 -7.39
C PRO A 40 1.54 1.50 -8.80
N ARG A 41 2.63 1.18 -9.50
CA ARG A 41 2.59 0.57 -10.84
C ARG A 41 2.19 -0.91 -10.79
N VAL A 42 2.61 -1.65 -9.78
CA VAL A 42 2.13 -3.03 -9.52
C VAL A 42 0.63 -2.99 -9.24
N LEU A 43 0.18 -2.14 -8.31
CA LEU A 43 -1.25 -2.01 -7.98
C LEU A 43 -2.08 -1.68 -9.22
N LEU A 44 -1.61 -0.74 -10.05
CA LEU A 44 -2.27 -0.38 -11.30
C LEU A 44 -2.47 -1.59 -12.23
N GLY A 45 -1.47 -2.47 -12.34
CA GLY A 45 -1.56 -3.70 -13.11
C GLY A 45 -2.54 -4.71 -12.52
N LEU A 46 -2.71 -4.73 -11.19
CA LEU A 46 -3.62 -5.65 -10.51
C LEU A 46 -5.09 -5.26 -10.64
N LEU A 47 -5.42 -3.96 -10.59
CA LEU A 47 -6.82 -3.48 -10.56
C LEU A 47 -7.77 -4.19 -11.55
N PRO A 48 -7.51 -4.25 -12.87
CA PRO A 48 -8.45 -4.86 -13.80
C PRO A 48 -8.72 -6.35 -13.53
N HIS A 49 -7.74 -7.07 -12.99
CA HIS A 49 -7.86 -8.50 -12.68
C HIS A 49 -8.58 -8.77 -11.35
N LEU A 50 -8.60 -7.79 -10.44
CA LEU A 50 -9.26 -7.92 -9.14
C LEU A 50 -10.76 -7.62 -9.20
N VAL A 51 -11.22 -6.83 -10.17
CA VAL A 51 -12.65 -6.54 -10.39
C VAL A 51 -13.51 -7.82 -10.50
N PRO A 52 -13.19 -8.81 -11.38
CA PRO A 52 -13.98 -10.05 -11.47
C PRO A 52 -13.96 -10.90 -10.18
N LEU A 53 -12.98 -10.68 -9.29
CA LEU A 53 -12.91 -11.35 -7.99
C LEU A 53 -13.76 -10.65 -6.90
N GLY A 54 -14.46 -9.57 -7.25
CA GLY A 54 -15.34 -8.82 -6.34
C GLY A 54 -14.66 -7.65 -5.63
N TYR A 55 -13.42 -7.32 -5.98
CA TYR A 55 -12.77 -6.12 -5.45
C TYR A 55 -13.37 -4.85 -6.05
N GLY A 56 -13.45 -3.83 -5.21
CA GLY A 56 -13.89 -2.50 -5.63
C GLY A 56 -13.46 -1.38 -4.71
N GLY A 57 -12.72 -1.68 -3.63
CA GLY A 57 -12.14 -0.66 -2.75
C GLY A 57 -10.62 -0.59 -2.89
N LEU A 58 -10.08 0.62 -2.98
CA LEU A 58 -8.66 0.92 -2.92
C LEU A 58 -8.38 1.67 -1.62
N ALA A 59 -7.71 1.00 -0.68
CA ALA A 59 -7.34 1.55 0.62
C ALA A 59 -5.89 2.01 0.63
N LEU A 60 -5.65 3.25 1.05
CA LEU A 60 -4.32 3.86 1.11
C LEU A 60 -3.95 4.24 2.55
N GLU A 61 -2.68 4.04 2.91
CA GLU A 61 -2.08 4.57 4.13
C GLU A 61 -1.92 6.11 4.04
N MET A 62 -3.05 6.79 3.97
CA MET A 62 -3.17 8.25 4.00
C MET A 62 -4.16 8.63 5.11
N PRO A 63 -4.03 9.81 5.71
CA PRO A 63 -4.95 10.27 6.75
C PRO A 63 -6.41 10.13 6.34
N ALA A 64 -7.22 9.49 7.19
CA ALA A 64 -8.61 9.16 6.87
C ALA A 64 -9.48 10.39 6.58
N ASP A 65 -9.15 11.53 7.20
CA ASP A 65 -9.81 12.83 6.99
C ASP A 65 -9.45 13.49 5.64
N GLN A 66 -8.39 13.04 4.96
CA GLN A 66 -8.00 13.52 3.64
C GLN A 66 -8.69 12.80 2.48
N ARG A 67 -9.47 11.73 2.75
CA ARG A 67 -10.14 10.91 1.72
C ARG A 67 -10.99 11.74 0.76
N ASP A 68 -11.84 12.62 1.29
CA ASP A 68 -12.76 13.44 0.49
C ASP A 68 -12.02 14.42 -0.42
N GLN A 69 -10.97 15.06 0.11
CA GLN A 69 -10.16 15.98 -0.69
C GLN A 69 -9.37 15.23 -1.78
N LEU A 70 -8.80 14.06 -1.44
CA LEU A 70 -8.11 13.22 -2.42
C LEU A 70 -9.04 12.73 -3.52
N LEU A 71 -10.27 12.34 -3.17
CA LEU A 71 -11.29 11.94 -4.14
C LEU A 71 -11.64 13.08 -5.10
N ARG A 72 -11.94 14.28 -4.58
CA ARG A 72 -12.19 15.46 -5.44
C ARG A 72 -10.99 15.81 -6.32
N CYS A 73 -9.77 15.71 -5.78
CA CYS A 73 -8.55 15.93 -6.56
C CYS A 73 -8.38 14.89 -7.68
N ALA A 74 -8.76 13.64 -7.42
CA ALA A 74 -8.74 12.57 -8.40
C ALA A 74 -9.76 12.80 -9.53
N GLN A 75 -10.90 13.43 -9.20
CA GLN A 75 -11.94 13.81 -10.16
C GLN A 75 -11.61 15.09 -10.95
N GLY A 76 -10.58 15.84 -10.53
CA GLY A 76 -10.20 17.11 -11.14
C GLY A 76 -10.86 18.34 -10.52
N ASP A 77 -11.59 18.17 -9.43
CA ASP A 77 -12.42 19.22 -8.79
C ASP A 77 -11.72 19.95 -7.64
N ALA A 78 -10.52 19.50 -7.26
CA ALA A 78 -9.77 20.08 -6.14
C ALA A 78 -8.25 19.95 -6.31
N SER A 79 -7.52 20.79 -5.58
CA SER A 79 -6.08 20.63 -5.38
C SER A 79 -5.77 19.38 -4.54
N PRO A 80 -4.58 18.77 -4.72
CA PRO A 80 -4.13 17.65 -3.89
C PRO A 80 -4.20 17.97 -2.39
N PRO A 81 -4.46 16.98 -1.52
CA PRO A 81 -4.48 17.20 -0.09
C PRO A 81 -3.07 17.52 0.46
N PRO A 82 -2.96 18.08 1.68
CA PRO A 82 -1.70 18.57 2.24
C PRO A 82 -0.54 17.56 2.17
N LEU A 83 -0.83 16.25 2.28
CA LEU A 83 0.18 15.20 2.17
C LEU A 83 0.99 15.24 0.86
N PHE A 84 0.40 15.73 -0.24
CA PHE A 84 1.05 15.86 -1.55
C PHE A 84 1.71 17.23 -1.77
N GLY A 85 1.53 18.16 -0.82
CA GLY A 85 2.07 19.51 -0.90
C GLY A 85 3.56 19.61 -0.55
N PRO A 86 4.13 20.83 -0.64
CA PRO A 86 5.41 21.14 -0.01
C PRO A 86 5.39 20.85 1.48
N SER A 87 6.47 20.25 1.97
CA SER A 87 6.70 19.99 3.40
C SER A 87 8.20 19.91 3.62
N ASP A 88 8.68 20.36 4.79
CA ASP A 88 10.08 20.19 5.21
C ASP A 88 10.46 18.70 5.33
N PHE A 89 9.46 17.84 5.50
CA PHE A 89 9.64 16.39 5.50
C PHE A 89 8.52 15.70 4.71
N ARG A 90 8.91 14.88 3.73
CA ARG A 90 8.00 14.01 2.97
C ARG A 90 8.42 12.56 3.16
N ASP A 91 7.54 11.75 3.74
CA ASP A 91 7.83 10.33 4.03
C ASP A 91 7.72 9.40 2.80
N GLY A 92 7.40 9.96 1.63
CA GLY A 92 7.29 9.22 0.37
C GLY A 92 5.87 8.79 -0.02
N ARG A 93 4.85 8.96 0.84
CA ARG A 93 3.47 8.52 0.54
C ARG A 93 2.72 9.45 -0.41
N GLY A 94 2.86 10.77 -0.22
CA GLY A 94 2.24 11.82 -1.04
C GLY A 94 2.95 12.08 -2.36
N ASN A 95 3.16 11.05 -3.18
CA ASN A 95 3.93 11.15 -4.44
C ASN A 95 3.05 11.15 -5.70
N ALA A 96 3.63 11.53 -6.83
CA ALA A 96 2.91 11.65 -8.10
C ALA A 96 2.36 10.31 -8.61
N GLN A 97 3.08 9.21 -8.40
CA GLN A 97 2.66 7.87 -8.80
C GLN A 97 1.41 7.42 -8.03
N ALA A 98 1.36 7.66 -6.71
CA ALA A 98 0.19 7.39 -5.88
C ALA A 98 -1.04 8.20 -6.33
N LEU A 99 -0.88 9.50 -6.62
CA LEU A 99 -1.99 10.31 -7.13
C LEU A 99 -2.50 9.82 -8.50
N ARG A 100 -1.60 9.42 -9.40
CA ARG A 100 -1.97 8.86 -10.71
C ARG A 100 -2.70 7.52 -10.55
N LEU A 101 -2.29 6.66 -9.62
CA LEU A 101 -3.00 5.43 -9.28
C LEU A 101 -4.43 5.74 -8.78
N VAL A 102 -4.57 6.66 -7.84
CA VAL A 102 -5.89 7.07 -7.31
C VAL A 102 -6.80 7.56 -8.44
N ARG A 103 -6.30 8.48 -9.27
CA ARG A 103 -7.04 9.01 -10.43
C ARG A 103 -7.55 7.90 -11.32
N ARG A 104 -6.68 6.94 -11.65
CA ARG A 104 -7.06 5.81 -12.49
C ARG A 104 -8.10 4.92 -11.82
N ALA A 105 -7.89 4.55 -10.56
CA ALA A 105 -8.82 3.70 -9.81
C ALA A 105 -10.21 4.34 -9.70
N VAL A 106 -10.27 5.63 -9.36
CA VAL A 106 -11.53 6.40 -9.28
C VAL A 106 -12.23 6.47 -10.64
N ALA A 107 -11.50 6.74 -11.72
CA ALA A 107 -12.05 6.73 -13.08
C ALA A 107 -12.62 5.36 -13.49
N ASP A 108 -11.99 4.28 -13.02
CA ASP A 108 -12.45 2.89 -13.23
C ASP A 108 -13.54 2.47 -12.22
N GLY A 109 -14.06 3.39 -11.40
CA GLY A 109 -15.19 3.17 -10.50
C GLY A 109 -14.85 2.60 -9.11
N TRP A 110 -13.56 2.49 -8.77
CA TRP A 110 -13.14 2.04 -7.45
C TRP A 110 -13.50 3.04 -6.34
N ARG A 111 -13.80 2.52 -5.16
CA ARG A 111 -14.07 3.29 -3.94
C ARG A 111 -12.76 3.56 -3.22
N LEU A 112 -12.42 4.83 -3.08
CA LEU A 112 -11.23 5.26 -2.36
C LEU A 112 -11.47 5.21 -0.85
N LEU A 113 -10.55 4.58 -0.12
CA LEU A 113 -10.50 4.55 1.34
C LEU A 113 -9.12 5.08 1.79
N CYS A 114 -9.10 5.86 2.86
CA CYS A 114 -7.87 6.32 3.51
C CYS A 114 -7.95 5.90 4.97
N PHE A 115 -6.90 5.28 5.50
CA PHE A 115 -6.98 4.64 6.82
C PHE A 115 -5.89 5.03 7.80
N ASP A 116 -4.96 5.92 7.46
CA ASP A 116 -4.01 6.42 8.46
C ASP A 116 -4.67 7.40 9.45
N MET A 117 -4.00 7.60 10.58
CA MET A 117 -4.39 8.56 11.59
C MET A 117 -4.19 9.99 11.09
N ALA A 118 -5.22 10.82 11.22
CA ALA A 118 -5.14 12.26 10.95
C ALA A 118 -4.19 13.00 11.90
N PHE A 119 -4.19 12.55 13.15
CA PHE A 119 -3.37 13.10 14.22
C PHE A 119 -2.89 11.98 15.12
N ARG A 120 -1.62 12.05 15.54
CA ARG A 120 -1.03 11.18 16.55
C ARG A 120 -0.57 12.03 17.73
N LYS A 121 -0.86 11.62 18.96
CA LYS A 121 -0.32 12.34 20.12
C LYS A 121 1.17 12.03 20.24
N ALA A 122 1.94 13.03 20.66
CA ALA A 122 3.36 12.82 20.95
C ALA A 122 3.50 11.75 22.05
N GLY A 123 4.36 10.76 21.82
CA GLY A 123 4.58 9.64 22.74
C GLY A 123 3.63 8.45 22.58
N ASP A 124 2.65 8.50 21.67
CA ASP A 124 1.84 7.32 21.38
C ASP A 124 2.73 6.17 20.84
N PRO A 125 2.58 4.94 21.35
CA PRO A 125 3.30 3.80 20.83
C PRO A 125 2.84 3.49 19.39
N TRP A 126 3.71 2.83 18.62
CA TRP A 126 3.39 2.41 17.26
C TRP A 126 2.09 1.61 17.18
N SER A 127 1.91 0.66 18.09
CA SER A 127 0.71 -0.19 18.16
C SER A 127 -0.59 0.58 18.34
N ALA A 128 -0.56 1.75 19.00
CA ALA A 128 -1.74 2.61 19.11
C ALA A 128 -2.11 3.25 17.78
N ARG A 129 -1.11 3.68 16.98
CA ARG A 129 -1.34 4.15 15.60
C ARG A 129 -1.94 3.03 14.76
N ASP A 130 -1.35 1.84 14.81
CA ASP A 130 -1.77 0.70 14.00
C ASP A 130 -3.18 0.18 14.36
N ALA A 131 -3.54 0.21 15.65
CA ALA A 131 -4.91 -0.06 16.08
C ALA A 131 -5.90 1.00 15.56
N GLY A 132 -5.52 2.28 15.60
CA GLY A 132 -6.31 3.37 15.01
C GLY A 132 -6.47 3.23 13.50
N MET A 133 -5.40 2.82 12.80
CA MET A 133 -5.44 2.52 11.37
C MET A 133 -6.45 1.41 11.04
N ALA A 134 -6.47 0.35 11.85
CA ALA A 134 -7.38 -0.77 11.68
C ALA A 134 -8.84 -0.34 11.85
N GLN A 135 -9.10 0.47 12.88
CA GLN A 135 -10.43 1.04 13.13
C GLN A 135 -10.87 1.94 11.96
N ASN A 136 -9.99 2.84 11.49
CA ASN A 136 -10.29 3.71 10.36
C ASN A 136 -10.63 2.91 9.09
N LEU A 137 -9.85 1.88 8.77
CA LEU A 137 -10.15 1.05 7.60
C LEU A 137 -11.52 0.37 7.75
N ARG A 138 -11.83 -0.18 8.94
CA ARG A 138 -13.12 -0.83 9.20
C ARG A 138 -14.28 0.13 8.95
N GLU A 139 -14.22 1.33 9.53
CA GLU A 139 -15.26 2.35 9.38
C GLU A 139 -15.39 2.86 7.94
N GLN A 140 -14.26 3.12 7.27
CA GLN A 140 -14.24 3.57 5.88
C GLN A 140 -14.82 2.49 4.95
N TRP A 141 -14.46 1.23 5.16
CA TRP A 141 -14.94 0.10 4.36
C TRP A 141 -16.46 -0.06 4.54
N GLU A 142 -16.95 -0.13 5.77
CA GLU A 142 -18.39 -0.23 6.08
C GLU A 142 -19.18 0.92 5.42
N ARG A 143 -18.63 2.13 5.43
CA ARG A 143 -19.31 3.33 4.94
C ARG A 143 -19.27 3.49 3.43
N HIS A 144 -18.14 3.20 2.80
CA HIS A 144 -17.88 3.61 1.41
C HIS A 144 -17.72 2.44 0.45
N CYS A 145 -17.48 1.23 0.96
CA CYS A 145 -17.23 0.04 0.15
C CYS A 145 -18.04 -1.19 0.63
N PRO A 146 -19.32 -1.07 1.01
CA PRO A 146 -20.07 -2.20 1.56
C PRO A 146 -20.22 -3.33 0.52
N GLY A 147 -20.01 -4.57 0.97
CA GLY A 147 -20.19 -5.77 0.14
C GLY A 147 -19.13 -5.97 -0.95
N ARG A 148 -18.03 -5.22 -0.93
CA ARG A 148 -16.92 -5.34 -1.88
C ARG A 148 -15.65 -5.72 -1.15
N LYS A 149 -14.76 -6.44 -1.85
CA LYS A 149 -13.40 -6.72 -1.36
C LYS A 149 -12.51 -5.48 -1.52
N VAL A 150 -11.47 -5.39 -0.69
CA VAL A 150 -10.57 -4.23 -0.63
C VAL A 150 -9.13 -4.64 -0.94
N LEU A 151 -8.50 -3.89 -1.85
CA LEU A 151 -7.06 -3.88 -2.05
C LEU A 151 -6.50 -2.73 -1.24
N GLY A 152 -5.61 -3.02 -0.30
CA GLY A 152 -4.94 -2.01 0.53
C GLY A 152 -3.44 -1.92 0.24
N VAL A 153 -2.86 -0.76 0.48
CA VAL A 153 -1.40 -0.54 0.50
C VAL A 153 -0.98 0.24 1.73
N CYS A 154 0.07 -0.25 2.39
CA CYS A 154 0.73 0.37 3.53
C CYS A 154 2.17 -0.12 3.66
N GLY A 155 2.97 0.50 4.51
CA GLY A 155 4.34 0.07 4.78
C GLY A 155 4.41 -1.41 5.18
N ASN A 156 5.51 -2.10 4.81
CA ASN A 156 5.70 -3.53 5.13
C ASN A 156 5.53 -3.85 6.63
N TYR A 157 5.92 -2.95 7.54
CA TYR A 157 5.71 -3.17 8.97
C TYR A 157 4.22 -3.19 9.37
N HIS A 158 3.39 -2.34 8.75
CA HIS A 158 1.95 -2.25 9.01
C HIS A 158 1.17 -3.46 8.49
N SER A 159 1.65 -4.09 7.41
CA SER A 159 0.93 -5.16 6.72
C SER A 159 1.19 -6.56 7.28
N ARG A 160 1.96 -6.72 8.36
CA ARG A 160 2.24 -8.03 8.98
C ARG A 160 0.99 -8.64 9.61
N LEU A 161 0.79 -9.94 9.48
CA LEU A 161 -0.32 -10.70 10.08
C LEU A 161 0.12 -11.52 11.30
N ALA A 162 1.42 -11.72 11.48
CA ALA A 162 1.99 -12.48 12.60
C ALA A 162 3.17 -11.71 13.22
N PRO A 163 3.45 -11.93 14.51
CA PRO A 163 4.54 -11.25 15.18
C PRO A 163 5.88 -11.56 14.50
N PRO A 164 6.81 -10.60 14.44
CA PRO A 164 8.18 -10.88 14.03
C PRO A 164 8.85 -11.82 15.05
N THR A 165 9.90 -12.52 14.62
CA THR A 165 10.64 -13.44 15.52
C THR A 165 11.40 -12.71 16.61
N GLU A 166 11.92 -11.52 16.32
CA GLU A 166 12.59 -10.67 17.29
C GLU A 166 11.61 -9.64 17.89
N PRO A 167 11.63 -9.43 19.22
CA PRO A 167 10.82 -8.39 19.85
C PRO A 167 11.06 -7.01 19.23
N THR A 168 9.98 -6.27 18.99
CA THR A 168 10.04 -4.93 18.43
C THR A 168 8.85 -4.11 18.88
N ASP A 169 9.06 -2.80 19.02
CA ASP A 169 7.98 -1.84 19.29
C ASP A 169 7.07 -1.64 18.07
N LEU A 170 7.42 -2.18 16.90
CA LEU A 170 6.62 -2.14 15.66
C LEU A 170 5.53 -3.23 15.60
N TRP A 171 5.16 -3.79 16.75
CA TRP A 171 4.12 -4.82 16.89
C TRP A 171 3.24 -4.52 18.12
N PRO A 172 1.93 -4.81 18.09
CA PRO A 172 1.13 -5.30 16.96
C PRO A 172 1.05 -4.35 15.76
N SER A 173 0.90 -4.95 14.58
CA SER A 173 0.74 -4.22 13.32
C SER A 173 -0.73 -3.91 13.01
N PHE A 174 -0.95 -3.01 12.05
CA PHE A 174 -2.27 -2.62 11.56
C PHE A 174 -3.05 -3.83 11.03
N ALA A 175 -2.42 -4.65 10.20
CA ALA A 175 -3.10 -5.79 9.58
C ALA A 175 -3.50 -6.86 10.60
N TYR A 176 -2.65 -7.09 11.62
CA TYR A 176 -3.01 -7.94 12.74
C TYR A 176 -4.18 -7.35 13.54
N ALA A 177 -4.13 -6.07 13.89
CA ALA A 177 -5.22 -5.40 14.60
C ALA A 177 -6.54 -5.47 13.81
N PHE A 178 -6.50 -5.30 12.48
CA PHE A 178 -7.67 -5.42 11.61
C PHE A 178 -8.24 -6.84 11.62
N GLN A 179 -7.39 -7.88 11.57
CA GLN A 179 -7.85 -9.28 11.71
C GLN A 179 -8.57 -9.52 13.04
N GLN A 180 -8.12 -8.91 14.14
CA GLN A 180 -8.82 -9.02 15.42
C GLN A 180 -10.18 -8.31 15.42
N LEU A 181 -10.30 -7.18 14.73
CA LEU A 181 -11.55 -6.43 14.59
C LEU A 181 -12.56 -7.11 13.64
N ARG A 182 -12.06 -7.83 12.63
CA ARG A 182 -12.86 -8.49 11.58
C ARG A 182 -12.41 -9.95 11.39
N PRO A 183 -12.60 -10.81 12.40
CA PRO A 183 -12.21 -12.22 12.32
C PRO A 183 -13.05 -13.02 11.29
N ASP A 184 -14.16 -12.44 10.84
CA ASP A 184 -15.02 -12.97 9.79
C ASP A 184 -14.44 -12.79 8.38
N LEU A 185 -13.48 -11.89 8.19
CA LEU A 185 -12.88 -11.59 6.89
C LEU A 185 -11.54 -12.31 6.70
N ALA A 186 -11.34 -12.85 5.50
CA ALA A 186 -10.06 -13.41 5.10
C ALA A 186 -9.06 -12.30 4.75
N VAL A 187 -8.12 -11.99 5.65
CA VAL A 187 -7.03 -11.04 5.39
C VAL A 187 -5.78 -11.76 4.90
N ARG A 188 -5.20 -11.26 3.81
CA ARG A 188 -3.94 -11.71 3.22
C ARG A 188 -3.01 -10.54 2.99
N SER A 189 -1.72 -10.79 3.09
CA SER A 189 -0.69 -9.75 3.00
C SER A 189 0.48 -10.20 2.15
N VAL A 190 0.95 -9.29 1.30
CA VAL A 190 2.14 -9.44 0.45
C VAL A 190 3.20 -8.47 0.93
N ASN A 191 4.37 -8.97 1.32
CA ASN A 191 5.54 -8.15 1.58
C ASN A 191 6.23 -7.81 0.25
N VAL A 192 6.30 -6.53 -0.12
CA VAL A 192 7.07 -6.14 -1.32
C VAL A 192 8.48 -5.77 -0.90
N THR A 193 9.45 -6.50 -1.41
CA THR A 193 10.88 -6.29 -1.14
C THR A 193 11.62 -5.95 -2.42
N PHE A 194 12.78 -5.32 -2.26
CA PHE A 194 13.61 -4.89 -3.38
C PHE A 194 15.02 -5.40 -3.23
N GLY A 195 15.71 -5.68 -4.34
CA GLY A 195 17.12 -6.06 -4.27
C GLY A 195 18.05 -4.88 -4.06
N ARG A 196 17.82 -3.81 -4.81
CA ARG A 196 18.64 -2.59 -4.77
C ARG A 196 17.86 -1.40 -5.29
N GLY A 197 18.47 -0.22 -5.23
CA GLY A 197 17.99 0.98 -5.89
C GLY A 197 17.89 2.14 -4.92
N ALA A 198 16.85 2.94 -5.06
CA ALA A 198 16.59 4.05 -4.16
C ALA A 198 15.11 4.28 -3.93
N PHE A 199 14.81 4.93 -2.82
CA PHE A 199 13.48 5.36 -2.43
C PHE A 199 13.57 6.79 -1.87
N PHE A 200 12.44 7.48 -1.81
CA PHE A 200 12.37 8.80 -1.20
C PHE A 200 11.81 8.70 0.23
N ASN A 201 12.54 9.24 1.22
CA ASN A 201 12.06 9.45 2.58
C ASN A 201 12.82 10.62 3.22
N GLY A 202 12.21 11.82 3.18
CA GLY A 202 12.84 13.12 3.44
C GLY A 202 13.82 13.53 2.33
N GLU A 203 14.64 12.58 1.91
CA GLU A 203 15.64 12.67 0.84
C GLU A 203 15.67 11.36 0.04
N VAL A 204 16.38 11.34 -1.09
CA VAL A 204 16.64 10.11 -1.82
C VAL A 204 17.64 9.25 -1.04
N ARG A 205 17.22 8.04 -0.68
CA ARG A 205 18.04 7.05 0.04
C ARG A 205 18.32 5.87 -0.86
N THR A 206 19.59 5.53 -1.02
CA THR A 206 20.06 4.38 -1.80
C THR A 206 20.27 3.16 -0.91
N PHE A 207 20.05 1.96 -1.45
CA PHE A 207 20.33 0.70 -0.77
C PHE A 207 20.76 -0.38 -1.76
N ASP A 208 21.48 -1.38 -1.25
CA ASP A 208 21.82 -2.62 -1.93
C ASP A 208 21.78 -3.73 -0.89
N ASN A 209 20.84 -4.67 -1.05
CA ASN A 209 20.66 -5.79 -0.11
C ASN A 209 21.61 -6.96 -0.40
N GLY A 210 22.53 -6.82 -1.36
CA GLY A 210 23.56 -7.81 -1.63
C GLY A 210 23.14 -8.91 -2.62
N PRO A 211 24.06 -9.85 -2.90
CA PRO A 211 23.92 -10.79 -4.01
C PRO A 211 22.80 -11.82 -3.84
N GLU A 212 22.39 -12.13 -2.62
CA GLU A 212 21.20 -12.96 -2.36
C GLU A 212 19.89 -12.33 -2.86
N TYR A 213 19.89 -11.01 -3.09
CA TYR A 213 18.81 -10.27 -3.73
C TYR A 213 19.21 -9.79 -5.14
N SER A 214 19.92 -10.64 -5.89
CA SER A 214 20.35 -10.33 -7.27
C SER A 214 19.40 -10.84 -8.36
N ALA A 215 18.23 -11.37 -7.99
CA ALA A 215 17.30 -11.90 -8.97
C ALA A 215 17.00 -10.84 -10.04
N ALA A 216 17.23 -11.21 -11.29
CA ALA A 216 17.16 -10.30 -12.44
C ALA A 216 15.72 -9.96 -12.83
N GLN A 217 14.76 -10.73 -12.32
CA GLN A 217 13.34 -10.60 -12.63
C GLN A 217 12.51 -10.58 -11.33
N PRO A 218 11.32 -9.96 -11.35
CA PRO A 218 10.39 -10.06 -10.25
C PRO A 218 10.02 -11.51 -9.98
N GLU A 219 9.90 -11.90 -8.71
CA GLU A 219 9.53 -13.27 -8.36
C GLU A 219 8.73 -13.32 -7.06
N VAL A 220 7.88 -14.34 -6.94
CA VAL A 220 7.25 -14.66 -5.66
C VAL A 220 8.16 -15.61 -4.91
N ARG A 221 8.53 -15.20 -3.69
CA ARG A 221 9.30 -16.02 -2.77
C ARG A 221 8.38 -16.66 -1.74
N PRO A 222 8.75 -17.81 -1.16
CA PRO A 222 8.09 -18.28 0.05
C PRO A 222 8.02 -17.13 1.07
N PRO A 223 6.92 -16.94 1.81
CA PRO A 223 6.87 -15.92 2.84
C PRO A 223 8.06 -16.13 3.77
N GLY A 224 8.92 -15.13 3.86
CA GLY A 224 10.01 -15.15 4.82
C GLY A 224 9.49 -15.10 6.25
N TRP A 225 10.39 -14.84 7.17
CA TRP A 225 10.14 -14.83 8.61
C TRP A 225 9.38 -13.56 9.07
N ALA A 226 8.84 -12.79 8.12
CA ALA A 226 8.35 -11.43 8.32
C ALA A 226 6.84 -11.36 8.66
N GLY A 227 6.16 -12.49 8.81
CA GLY A 227 4.76 -12.53 9.24
C GLY A 227 3.75 -12.12 8.16
N HIS A 228 4.11 -12.24 6.87
CA HIS A 228 3.22 -12.01 5.73
C HIS A 228 2.74 -13.34 5.13
N THR A 229 1.73 -13.30 4.26
CA THR A 229 1.29 -14.52 3.56
C THR A 229 2.21 -14.86 2.39
N MET A 230 2.81 -13.86 1.75
CA MET A 230 3.63 -14.02 0.56
C MET A 230 4.67 -12.91 0.48
N ASP A 231 5.82 -13.20 -0.10
CA ASP A 231 6.82 -12.20 -0.44
C ASP A 231 6.84 -11.99 -1.96
N LEU A 232 6.71 -10.74 -2.40
CA LEU A 232 6.94 -10.32 -3.77
C LEU A 232 8.28 -9.57 -3.82
N TYR A 233 9.23 -10.14 -4.55
CA TYR A 233 10.53 -9.52 -4.77
C TYR A 233 10.53 -8.74 -6.09
N LEU A 234 11.03 -7.51 -6.05
CA LEU A 234 11.25 -6.65 -7.21
C LEU A 234 12.76 -6.35 -7.37
N PRO A 235 13.35 -6.45 -8.57
CA PRO A 235 14.80 -6.30 -8.74
C PRO A 235 15.36 -4.92 -8.37
N HIS A 236 14.58 -3.87 -8.59
CA HIS A 236 15.03 -2.48 -8.46
C HIS A 236 13.92 -1.59 -7.92
N ALA A 237 14.26 -0.69 -7.00
CA ALA A 237 13.41 0.39 -6.53
C ALA A 237 13.84 1.72 -7.16
N THR A 238 12.89 2.47 -7.68
CA THR A 238 13.12 3.80 -8.24
C THR A 238 12.49 4.84 -7.32
N PRO A 239 13.19 5.93 -6.94
CA PRO A 239 12.63 6.92 -6.03
C PRO A 239 11.41 7.58 -6.67
N ALA A 240 10.36 7.73 -5.89
CA ALA A 240 9.13 8.37 -6.32
C ALA A 240 9.37 9.84 -6.66
N THR A 241 8.56 10.36 -7.59
CA THR A 241 8.60 11.77 -7.98
C THR A 241 7.46 12.52 -7.29
N PHE A 242 7.66 13.80 -7.03
CA PHE A 242 6.64 14.64 -6.39
C PHE A 242 5.97 15.55 -7.42
N LEU A 243 4.84 16.13 -7.04
CA LEU A 243 4.21 17.15 -7.85
C LEU A 243 5.11 18.38 -7.83
N ASP A 244 5.50 18.85 -9.02
CA ASP A 244 6.12 20.16 -9.18
C ASP A 244 5.09 21.20 -8.72
N THR A 245 5.47 22.04 -7.77
CA THR A 245 4.69 23.19 -7.33
C THR A 245 5.04 24.42 -8.12
#